data_AF-A0A835WQ88-F1
#
_entry.id   AF-A0A835WQ88-F1
#
_cell.length_a   1.000
_cell.length_b   1.000
_cell.length_c   1.000
_cell.angle_alpha   90.00
_cell.angle_beta   90.00
_cell.angle_gamma   90.00
#
_symmetry.space_group_name_H-M   'P 1'
#
loop_
_entity.id
_entity.type
_entity.pdbx_description
1 polymer ?
#
loop_
_entity_poly.entity_id
_entity_poly.type
_entity_poly.pdbx_seq_one_letter_code
_entity_poly.pdbx_strand_id
1 'polypeptide(L)'
;MATARNVWGDCAGLGDRLRGIEYLTRMAYAAQRVLLVWQESPVLLEHFLSPGDIDWRVTPELGIGLREELVRSKRHYVLQAPTINDLTKEILEGSFQQLPDRVVTASCNWIAEAEAGGPVPDLSQHTPLMGQLARALFRLSPGVEAATDAALAAVGVAPGQPYVAAHLRLGGQIGEEFAIQRFSLGQPEEVLDLALGCAAGLVEDDKRRLRNAAAAAAVLAPTQAAAALAAVTESESHMPHVLLTDNDELRQRVSAGELPPWVSPELHPLHIRLTKLPSNSSNRHDDSALVNAHVTSLADFGILVRARCVVLSPSGFSLQAQLLGNQACAATIGRDDRSGVAPCPGSVRDWSWWWGRVWCRVAGGGCAREPRSSRQAARGAHEQGH
;
A
#
# COMPACT_ATOMS: atom_id res chain seq x y z
N MET A 1 -25.46 7.99 -30.39
CA MET A 1 -24.66 7.09 -29.53
C MET A 1 -24.55 7.74 -28.18
N ALA A 2 -25.14 7.14 -27.13
CA ALA A 2 -24.93 7.63 -25.77
C ALA A 2 -23.44 7.51 -25.47
N THR A 3 -22.78 8.64 -25.23
CA THR A 3 -21.44 8.65 -24.65
C THR A 3 -21.54 7.84 -23.36
N ALA A 4 -20.84 6.71 -23.28
CA ALA A 4 -20.69 5.97 -22.04
C ALA A 4 -20.32 7.03 -20.99
N ARG A 5 -21.24 7.29 -20.03
CA ARG A 5 -20.96 8.19 -18.90
C ARG A 5 -19.57 7.82 -18.46
N ASN A 6 -18.61 8.76 -18.53
CA ASN A 6 -17.21 8.45 -18.24
C ASN A 6 -17.14 7.88 -16.82
N VAL A 7 -17.17 6.56 -16.72
CA VAL A 7 -16.95 5.74 -15.53
C VAL A 7 -15.49 5.88 -15.06
N TRP A 8 -14.66 6.50 -15.90
CA TRP A 8 -13.26 6.86 -15.70
C TRP A 8 -13.13 8.10 -14.80
N GLY A 9 -13.49 7.97 -13.53
CA GLY A 9 -12.93 8.88 -12.51
C GLY A 9 -11.39 8.79 -12.55
N ASP A 10 -10.71 9.84 -12.12
CA ASP A 10 -9.24 9.90 -12.05
C ASP A 10 -8.71 8.58 -11.50
N CYS A 11 -8.04 7.85 -12.39
CA CYS A 11 -7.69 6.47 -12.12
C CYS A 11 -6.71 6.44 -10.95
N ALA A 12 -7.08 5.70 -9.90
CA ALA A 12 -6.32 5.65 -8.66
C ALA A 12 -4.98 4.88 -8.85
N GLY A 13 -4.02 5.06 -7.94
CA GLY A 13 -2.72 4.35 -8.02
C GLY A 13 -2.90 2.85 -7.78
N LEU A 14 -1.87 2.03 -8.08
CA LEU A 14 -1.95 0.56 -7.90
C LEU A 14 -2.50 0.18 -6.51
N GLY A 15 -1.95 0.78 -5.44
CA GLY A 15 -2.40 0.48 -4.08
C GLY A 15 -3.88 0.81 -3.81
N ASP A 16 -4.45 1.81 -4.48
CA ASP A 16 -5.87 2.14 -4.37
C ASP A 16 -6.74 1.10 -5.09
N ARG A 17 -6.26 0.60 -6.23
CA ARG A 17 -6.97 -0.42 -7.02
C ARG A 17 -7.02 -1.75 -6.30
N LEU A 18 -5.90 -2.20 -5.74
CA LEU A 18 -5.86 -3.46 -4.98
C LEU A 18 -6.79 -3.39 -3.77
N ARG A 19 -6.78 -2.26 -3.04
CA ARG A 19 -7.74 -2.01 -1.95
C ARG A 19 -9.19 -2.06 -2.41
N GLY A 20 -9.48 -1.49 -3.58
CA GLY A 20 -10.81 -1.55 -4.18
C GLY A 20 -11.23 -2.99 -4.54
N ILE A 21 -10.31 -3.80 -5.06
CA ILE A 21 -10.56 -5.21 -5.39
C ILE A 21 -10.80 -6.03 -4.11
N GLU A 22 -9.99 -5.84 -3.06
CA GLU A 22 -10.20 -6.47 -1.75
C GLU A 22 -11.58 -6.11 -1.17
N TYR A 23 -11.93 -4.82 -1.21
CA TYR A 23 -13.24 -4.33 -0.78
C TYR A 23 -14.38 -5.01 -1.55
N LEU A 24 -14.30 -4.99 -2.89
CA LEU A 24 -15.32 -5.58 -3.75
C LEU A 24 -15.39 -7.11 -3.61
N THR A 25 -14.30 -7.77 -3.21
CA THR A 25 -14.31 -9.21 -2.94
C THR A 25 -15.16 -9.51 -1.70
N ARG A 26 -15.05 -8.70 -0.65
CA ARG A 26 -15.91 -8.79 0.55
C ARG A 26 -17.38 -8.53 0.20
N MET A 27 -17.66 -7.54 -0.66
CA MET A 27 -19.01 -7.27 -1.15
C MET A 27 -19.57 -8.44 -1.95
N ALA A 28 -18.77 -9.00 -2.86
CA ALA A 28 -19.16 -10.12 -3.70
C ALA A 28 -19.49 -11.36 -2.85
N TYR A 29 -18.69 -11.63 -1.81
CA TYR A 29 -18.98 -12.68 -0.82
C TYR A 29 -20.35 -12.48 -0.15
N ALA A 30 -20.62 -11.29 0.39
CA ALA A 30 -21.88 -10.97 1.06
C ALA A 30 -23.09 -11.01 0.11
N ALA A 31 -22.87 -10.65 -1.15
CA ALA A 31 -23.88 -10.68 -2.20
C ALA A 31 -24.07 -12.07 -2.84
N GLN A 32 -23.27 -13.07 -2.46
CA GLN A 32 -23.19 -14.38 -3.12
C GLN A 32 -22.95 -14.28 -4.63
N ARG A 33 -22.07 -13.35 -5.04
CA ARG A 33 -21.65 -13.14 -6.42
C ARG A 33 -20.17 -13.43 -6.61
N VAL A 34 -19.77 -13.67 -7.86
CA VAL A 34 -18.37 -13.78 -8.26
C VAL A 34 -17.85 -12.40 -8.63
N LEU A 35 -16.71 -12.00 -8.06
CA LEU A 35 -16.00 -10.80 -8.49
C LEU A 35 -15.18 -11.11 -9.74
N LEU A 36 -15.35 -10.31 -10.78
CA LEU A 36 -14.48 -10.27 -11.94
C LEU A 36 -13.85 -8.88 -12.04
N VAL A 37 -12.55 -8.82 -12.23
CA VAL A 37 -11.79 -7.57 -12.29
C VAL A 37 -11.45 -7.26 -13.74
N TRP A 38 -11.74 -6.03 -14.16
CA TRP A 38 -11.39 -5.53 -15.48
C TRP A 38 -10.75 -4.15 -15.35
N GLN A 39 -9.54 -4.02 -15.87
CA GLN A 39 -8.74 -2.79 -15.80
C GLN A 39 -7.94 -2.62 -17.09
N GLU A 40 -8.38 -1.77 -18.01
CA GLU A 40 -7.65 -1.54 -19.27
C GLU A 40 -6.56 -0.46 -19.18
N SER A 41 -6.63 0.43 -18.19
CA SER A 41 -5.78 1.62 -18.13
C SER A 41 -4.94 1.69 -16.84
N PRO A 42 -3.65 2.05 -16.91
CA PRO A 42 -2.86 2.34 -18.13
C PRO A 42 -2.54 1.08 -18.92
N VAL A 43 -2.54 -0.06 -18.24
CA VAL A 43 -2.16 -1.40 -18.71
C VAL A 43 -3.01 -2.40 -17.92
N LEU A 44 -3.26 -3.57 -18.51
CA LEU A 44 -3.98 -4.67 -17.87
C LEU A 44 -3.31 -5.07 -16.53
N LEU A 45 -4.12 -5.33 -15.50
CA LEU A 45 -3.62 -5.71 -14.18
C LEU A 45 -2.80 -7.00 -14.24
N GLU A 46 -3.13 -7.88 -15.18
CA GLU A 46 -2.51 -9.17 -15.47
C GLU A 46 -1.04 -9.06 -15.88
N HIS A 47 -0.60 -7.91 -16.38
CA HIS A 47 0.82 -7.67 -16.63
C HIS A 47 1.62 -7.51 -15.34
N PHE A 48 0.96 -7.14 -14.24
CA PHE A 48 1.58 -6.81 -12.96
C PHE A 48 1.38 -7.90 -11.92
N LEU A 49 0.18 -8.46 -11.90
CA LEU A 49 -0.25 -9.45 -10.93
C LEU A 49 -0.85 -10.64 -11.64
N SER A 50 -0.56 -11.83 -11.13
CA SER A 50 -1.28 -13.05 -11.46
C SER A 50 -2.29 -13.37 -10.36
N PRO A 51 -3.37 -14.11 -10.67
CA PRO A 51 -4.24 -14.60 -9.62
C PRO A 51 -3.51 -15.53 -8.65
N GLY A 52 -3.93 -15.49 -7.38
CA GLY A 52 -3.51 -16.43 -6.36
C GLY A 52 -4.37 -17.69 -6.36
N ASP A 53 -5.03 -17.93 -5.24
CA ASP A 53 -5.99 -19.03 -5.06
C ASP A 53 -7.38 -18.67 -5.61
N ILE A 54 -7.66 -17.39 -5.81
CA ILE A 54 -8.91 -16.85 -6.36
C ILE A 54 -8.62 -16.24 -7.74
N ASP A 55 -9.16 -16.84 -8.79
CA ASP A 55 -9.09 -16.29 -10.14
C ASP A 55 -10.16 -15.21 -10.36
N TRP A 56 -9.71 -13.96 -10.47
CA TRP A 56 -10.56 -12.79 -10.68
C TRP A 56 -10.61 -12.33 -12.14
N ARG A 57 -9.90 -13.01 -13.06
CA ARG A 57 -9.78 -12.57 -14.45
C ARG A 57 -11.07 -12.74 -15.21
N VAL A 58 -11.30 -11.84 -16.17
CA VAL A 58 -12.35 -12.03 -17.18
C VAL A 58 -11.77 -12.82 -18.34
N THR A 59 -12.13 -14.10 -18.43
CA THR A 59 -11.64 -14.99 -19.49
C THR A 59 -12.69 -15.22 -20.59
N PRO A 60 -12.28 -15.51 -21.83
CA PRO A 60 -13.22 -15.76 -22.94
C PRO A 60 -14.22 -16.88 -22.65
N GLU A 61 -13.83 -17.89 -21.87
CA GLU A 61 -14.64 -19.06 -21.52
C GLU A 61 -15.88 -18.69 -20.69
N LEU A 62 -15.86 -17.54 -20.01
CA LEU A 62 -17.02 -17.03 -19.27
C LEU A 62 -18.15 -16.54 -20.20
N GLY A 63 -17.85 -16.30 -21.48
CA GLY A 63 -18.79 -15.76 -22.46
C GLY A 63 -19.30 -14.37 -22.08
N ILE A 64 -18.51 -13.60 -21.33
CA ILE A 64 -18.85 -12.25 -20.87
C ILE A 64 -18.22 -11.23 -21.82
N GLY A 65 -19.05 -10.67 -22.70
CA GLY A 65 -18.68 -9.50 -23.49
C GLY A 65 -18.74 -8.25 -22.62
N LEU A 66 -17.64 -7.88 -21.93
CA LEU A 66 -17.65 -6.79 -20.94
C LEU A 66 -18.17 -5.48 -21.51
N ARG A 67 -17.80 -5.15 -22.76
CA ARG A 67 -18.23 -3.91 -23.39
C ARG A 67 -19.74 -3.92 -23.66
N GLU A 68 -20.26 -5.06 -24.10
CA GLU A 68 -21.69 -5.27 -24.31
C GLU A 68 -22.45 -5.26 -22.98
N GLU A 69 -21.93 -5.93 -21.95
CA GLU A 69 -22.51 -5.97 -20.60
C GLU A 69 -22.48 -4.60 -19.93
N LEU A 70 -21.43 -3.79 -20.12
CA LEU A 70 -21.38 -2.40 -19.63
C LEU A 70 -22.42 -1.51 -20.30
N VAL A 71 -22.65 -1.70 -21.60
CA VAL A 71 -23.68 -0.96 -22.34
C VAL A 71 -25.09 -1.43 -21.97
N ARG A 72 -25.26 -2.72 -21.70
CA ARG A 72 -26.54 -3.33 -21.29
C ARG A 72 -26.87 -3.08 -19.83
N SER A 73 -25.86 -3.01 -18.98
CA SER A 73 -26.04 -2.83 -17.54
C SER A 73 -26.73 -1.51 -17.29
N LYS A 74 -27.95 -1.60 -16.77
CA LYS A 74 -28.73 -0.42 -16.37
C LYS A 74 -28.20 0.19 -15.08
N ARG A 75 -27.35 -0.54 -14.35
CA ARG A 75 -26.86 -0.16 -13.02
C ARG A 75 -25.34 -0.24 -12.97
N HIS A 76 -24.73 0.86 -12.57
CA HIS A 76 -23.30 0.96 -12.35
C HIS A 76 -23.07 1.65 -11.01
N TYR A 77 -22.32 1.01 -10.12
CA TYR A 77 -22.00 1.56 -8.80
C TYR A 77 -20.67 2.29 -8.87
N VAL A 78 -20.65 3.54 -8.40
CA VAL A 78 -19.42 4.32 -8.26
C VAL A 78 -19.13 4.46 -6.77
N LEU A 79 -18.03 3.85 -6.34
CA LEU A 79 -17.59 3.77 -4.96
C LEU A 79 -16.40 4.71 -4.80
N GLN A 80 -16.68 5.97 -4.41
CA GLN A 80 -15.64 6.99 -4.17
C GLN A 80 -15.80 7.69 -2.84
N ALA A 81 -14.80 7.64 -1.96
CA ALA A 81 -14.90 8.34 -0.68
C ALA A 81 -15.06 9.85 -0.90
N PRO A 82 -16.01 10.55 -0.23
CA PRO A 82 -16.86 10.11 0.87
C PRO A 82 -18.34 9.80 0.48
N THR A 83 -18.63 9.46 -0.78
CA THR A 83 -20.02 9.31 -1.25
C THR A 83 -20.76 8.16 -0.57
N ILE A 84 -22.09 8.25 -0.51
CA ILE A 84 -22.92 7.14 -0.04
C ILE A 84 -22.63 5.92 -0.91
N ASN A 85 -22.32 4.81 -0.25
CA ASN A 85 -22.06 3.55 -0.89
C ASN A 85 -23.39 2.82 -1.11
N ASP A 86 -24.06 3.14 -2.23
CA ASP A 86 -25.34 2.54 -2.59
C ASP A 86 -25.25 1.01 -2.75
N LEU A 87 -24.09 0.49 -3.17
CA LEU A 87 -23.87 -0.95 -3.27
C LEU A 87 -23.99 -1.61 -1.88
N THR A 88 -23.27 -1.08 -0.90
CA THR A 88 -23.31 -1.58 0.48
C THR A 88 -24.71 -1.47 1.05
N LYS A 89 -25.37 -0.34 0.85
CA LYS A 89 -26.75 -0.14 1.30
C LYS A 89 -27.68 -1.21 0.74
N GLU A 90 -27.64 -1.45 -0.57
CA GLU A 90 -28.51 -2.45 -1.21
C GLU A 90 -28.16 -3.90 -0.79
N ILE A 91 -26.88 -4.19 -0.53
CA ILE A 91 -26.45 -5.49 0.02
C ILE A 91 -27.01 -5.70 1.43
N LEU A 92 -26.94 -4.67 2.29
CA LEU A 92 -27.48 -4.70 3.65
C LEU A 92 -29.00 -4.84 3.69
N GLU A 93 -29.69 -4.17 2.77
CA GLU A 93 -31.15 -4.23 2.63
C GLU A 93 -31.62 -5.53 1.93
N GLY A 94 -30.70 -6.32 1.37
CA GLY A 94 -31.02 -7.55 0.63
C GLY A 94 -31.55 -7.32 -0.79
N SER A 95 -31.63 -6.07 -1.24
CA SER A 95 -32.17 -5.70 -2.55
C SER A 95 -31.19 -5.97 -3.68
N PHE A 96 -29.89 -5.96 -3.41
CA PHE A 96 -28.84 -6.27 -4.39
C PHE A 96 -28.89 -7.72 -4.88
N GLN A 97 -29.18 -8.66 -3.98
CA GLN A 97 -29.29 -10.09 -4.26
C GLN A 97 -30.51 -10.40 -5.13
N GLN A 98 -31.51 -9.51 -5.15
CA GLN A 98 -32.74 -9.65 -5.95
C GLN A 98 -32.60 -9.07 -7.36
N LEU A 99 -31.45 -8.48 -7.72
CA LEU A 99 -31.27 -7.90 -9.06
C LEU A 99 -31.32 -8.99 -10.13
N PRO A 100 -32.16 -8.81 -11.18
CA PRO A 100 -32.28 -9.78 -12.27
C PRO A 100 -31.05 -9.77 -13.19
N ASP A 101 -30.23 -8.73 -13.11
CA ASP A 101 -29.02 -8.58 -13.90
C ASP A 101 -27.99 -9.66 -13.54
N ARG A 102 -27.62 -10.47 -14.53
CA ARG A 102 -26.55 -11.46 -14.42
C ARG A 102 -25.21 -10.80 -14.11
N VAL A 103 -24.94 -9.66 -14.76
CA VAL A 103 -23.70 -8.89 -14.60
C VAL A 103 -24.06 -7.51 -14.04
N VAL A 104 -23.37 -7.14 -12.98
CA VAL A 104 -23.47 -5.82 -12.35
C VAL A 104 -22.07 -5.23 -12.31
N THR A 105 -21.95 -3.94 -12.60
CA THR A 105 -20.64 -3.29 -12.73
C THR A 105 -20.43 -2.29 -11.61
N ALA A 106 -19.20 -2.23 -11.11
CA ALA A 106 -18.80 -1.29 -10.07
C ALA A 106 -17.41 -0.73 -10.36
N SER A 107 -17.22 0.56 -10.06
CA SER A 107 -15.92 1.23 -10.08
C SER A 107 -15.58 1.64 -8.66
N CYS A 108 -14.38 1.29 -8.20
CA CYS A 108 -14.00 1.44 -6.81
C CYS A 108 -12.59 2.01 -6.67
N ASN A 109 -12.47 3.12 -5.95
CA ASN A 109 -11.21 3.58 -5.36
C ASN A 109 -11.33 3.65 -3.82
N TRP A 110 -12.32 2.94 -3.28
CA TRP A 110 -12.66 2.95 -1.86
C TRP A 110 -11.62 2.24 -1.00
N ILE A 111 -11.58 2.58 0.29
CA ILE A 111 -10.65 1.99 1.25
C ILE A 111 -11.10 0.55 1.54
N ALA A 112 -10.16 -0.42 1.44
CA ALA A 112 -10.42 -1.84 1.67
C ALA A 112 -11.17 -2.16 2.95
N GLU A 113 -11.02 -1.32 3.98
CA GLU A 113 -11.48 -1.53 5.36
C GLU A 113 -12.84 -0.97 5.65
N ALA A 114 -13.37 -0.12 4.78
CA ALA A 114 -14.52 0.68 5.16
C ALA A 114 -15.64 -0.22 5.68
N GLU A 115 -16.13 0.14 6.86
CA GLU A 115 -17.17 -0.60 7.53
C GLU A 115 -18.37 -0.70 6.60
N ALA A 116 -18.71 -1.93 6.26
CA ALA A 116 -19.87 -2.22 5.45
C ALA A 116 -21.02 -2.78 6.29
N GLY A 117 -20.71 -3.38 7.44
CA GLY A 117 -21.68 -3.98 8.35
C GLY A 117 -22.37 -5.25 7.79
N GLY A 118 -23.31 -5.78 8.58
CA GLY A 118 -24.20 -6.87 8.17
C GLY A 118 -23.46 -8.15 7.76
N PRO A 119 -23.82 -8.78 6.61
CA PRO A 119 -23.21 -10.03 6.16
C PRO A 119 -21.81 -9.86 5.55
N VAL A 120 -21.29 -8.63 5.44
CA VAL A 120 -19.94 -8.39 4.91
C VAL A 120 -18.91 -8.75 5.99
N PRO A 121 -17.96 -9.65 5.69
CA PRO A 121 -16.88 -9.99 6.62
C PRO A 121 -16.11 -8.74 7.01
N ASP A 122 -15.92 -8.50 8.31
CA ASP A 122 -15.06 -7.43 8.80
C ASP A 122 -13.60 -7.84 8.69
N LEU A 123 -12.90 -7.18 7.76
CA LEU A 123 -11.48 -7.39 7.50
C LEU A 123 -10.80 -6.02 7.61
N SER A 124 -10.34 -5.64 8.80
CA SER A 124 -9.44 -4.49 8.93
C SER A 124 -8.09 -4.82 8.28
N GLN A 125 -7.35 -3.84 7.72
CA GLN A 125 -6.06 -4.07 7.02
C GLN A 125 -5.00 -4.66 7.96
N HIS A 126 -5.26 -4.71 9.27
CA HIS A 126 -4.31 -5.16 10.29
C HIS A 126 -4.56 -6.59 10.73
N THR A 127 -5.62 -7.19 10.19
CA THR A 127 -5.89 -8.58 10.48
C THR A 127 -5.00 -9.46 9.61
N PRO A 128 -4.46 -10.55 10.15
CA PRO A 128 -3.88 -11.61 9.35
C PRO A 128 -4.81 -12.09 8.23
N LEU A 129 -6.13 -11.93 8.41
CA LEU A 129 -7.16 -12.27 7.43
C LEU A 129 -7.12 -11.38 6.17
N MET A 130 -6.91 -10.07 6.29
CA MET A 130 -6.75 -9.22 5.10
C MET A 130 -5.50 -9.61 4.32
N GLY A 131 -4.38 -9.89 5.01
CA GLY A 131 -3.18 -10.41 4.35
C GLY A 131 -3.41 -11.75 3.66
N GLN A 132 -4.21 -12.64 4.26
CA GLN A 132 -4.63 -13.90 3.62
C GLN A 132 -5.49 -13.65 2.38
N LEU A 133 -6.45 -12.73 2.44
CA LEU A 133 -7.26 -12.36 1.28
C LEU A 133 -6.40 -11.78 0.15
N ALA A 134 -5.50 -10.85 0.46
CA ALA A 134 -4.58 -10.26 -0.51
C ALA A 134 -3.74 -11.33 -1.23
N ARG A 135 -3.18 -12.28 -0.48
CA ARG A 135 -2.39 -13.40 -1.05
C ARG A 135 -3.24 -14.45 -1.78
N ALA A 136 -4.50 -14.61 -1.39
CA ALA A 136 -5.44 -15.45 -2.12
C ALA A 136 -5.83 -14.80 -3.46
N LEU A 137 -5.93 -13.47 -3.52
CA LEU A 137 -6.27 -12.74 -4.74
C LEU A 137 -5.06 -12.57 -5.67
N PHE A 138 -3.89 -12.26 -5.13
CA PHE A 138 -2.77 -11.74 -5.91
C PHE A 138 -1.49 -12.53 -5.70
N ARG A 139 -0.72 -12.62 -6.79
CA ARG A 139 0.70 -12.98 -6.84
C ARG A 139 1.37 -11.99 -7.78
N LEU A 140 2.67 -11.76 -7.63
CA LEU A 140 3.42 -11.00 -8.62
C LEU A 140 3.35 -11.74 -9.96
N SER A 141 3.24 -11.00 -11.07
CA SER A 141 3.35 -11.63 -12.39
C SER A 141 4.79 -12.08 -12.63
N PRO A 142 5.04 -13.11 -13.47
CA PRO A 142 6.41 -13.53 -13.81
C PRO A 142 7.29 -12.39 -14.36
N GLY A 143 6.69 -11.42 -15.05
CA GLY A 143 7.39 -10.25 -15.56
C GLY A 143 7.85 -9.32 -14.43
N VAL A 144 7.00 -9.06 -13.44
CA VAL A 144 7.36 -8.26 -12.27
C VAL A 144 8.38 -9.00 -11.40
N GLU A 145 8.24 -10.31 -11.24
CA GLU A 145 9.22 -11.14 -10.52
C GLU A 145 10.62 -11.04 -11.15
N ALA A 146 10.72 -11.20 -12.47
CA ALA A 146 11.99 -11.07 -13.19
C ALA A 146 12.57 -9.65 -13.10
N ALA A 147 11.73 -8.61 -13.18
CA ALA A 147 12.15 -7.23 -13.02
C ALA A 147 12.65 -6.95 -11.59
N THR A 148 11.99 -7.51 -10.58
CA THR A 148 12.43 -7.46 -9.17
C THR A 148 13.76 -8.17 -8.98
N ASP A 149 13.95 -9.36 -9.54
CA ASP A 149 15.22 -10.10 -9.46
C ASP A 149 16.37 -9.29 -10.08
N ALA A 150 16.14 -8.71 -11.26
CA ALA A 150 17.13 -7.86 -11.93
C ALA A 150 17.48 -6.61 -11.10
N ALA A 151 16.48 -5.96 -10.51
CA ALA A 151 16.67 -4.77 -9.68
C ALA A 151 17.45 -5.07 -8.40
N LEU A 152 17.13 -6.19 -7.71
CA LEU A 152 17.85 -6.64 -6.52
C LEU A 152 19.30 -7.04 -6.84
N ALA A 153 19.51 -7.77 -7.94
CA ALA A 153 20.84 -8.14 -8.39
C ALA A 153 21.71 -6.91 -8.73
N ALA A 154 21.12 -5.86 -9.32
CA ALA A 154 21.81 -4.61 -9.65
C ALA A 154 22.35 -3.87 -8.42
N VAL A 155 21.76 -4.07 -7.24
CA VAL A 155 22.23 -3.51 -5.97
C VAL A 155 22.97 -4.51 -5.08
N GLY A 156 23.34 -5.67 -5.64
CA GLY A 156 24.14 -6.69 -4.96
C GLY A 156 23.37 -7.57 -3.97
N VAL A 157 22.03 -7.61 -4.05
CA VAL A 157 21.22 -8.54 -3.26
C VAL A 157 21.08 -9.85 -4.03
N ALA A 158 21.63 -10.94 -3.50
CA ALA A 158 21.60 -12.25 -4.13
C ALA A 158 20.19 -12.89 -4.05
N PRO A 159 19.83 -13.80 -4.99
CA PRO A 159 18.57 -14.53 -4.91
C PRO A 159 18.42 -15.28 -3.57
N GLY A 160 17.29 -15.06 -2.89
CA GLY A 160 16.99 -15.65 -1.59
C GLY A 160 17.66 -14.99 -0.38
N GLN A 161 18.60 -14.05 -0.61
CA GLN A 161 19.24 -13.31 0.48
C GLN A 161 18.20 -12.44 1.21
N PRO A 162 18.12 -12.51 2.55
CA PRO A 162 17.24 -11.61 3.30
C PRO A 162 17.75 -10.17 3.23
N TYR A 163 16.84 -9.22 3.09
CA TYR A 163 17.13 -7.78 3.10
C TYR A 163 16.04 -6.99 3.83
N VAL A 164 16.37 -5.77 4.25
CA VAL A 164 15.40 -4.77 4.71
C VAL A 164 15.10 -3.82 3.58
N ALA A 165 13.84 -3.52 3.34
CA ALA A 165 13.44 -2.48 2.40
C ALA A 165 12.80 -1.29 3.12
N ALA A 166 13.13 -0.08 2.69
CA ALA A 166 12.40 1.13 3.09
C ALA A 166 11.68 1.73 1.89
N HIS A 167 10.39 2.02 2.04
CA HIS A 167 9.63 2.78 1.05
C HIS A 167 9.27 4.17 1.60
N LEU A 168 9.95 5.19 1.11
CA LEU A 168 9.80 6.58 1.53
C LEU A 168 9.04 7.37 0.46
N ARG A 169 7.76 7.67 0.74
CA ARG A 169 6.95 8.57 -0.08
C ARG A 169 7.16 10.00 0.44
N LEU A 170 8.13 10.69 -0.15
CA LEU A 170 8.53 12.06 0.22
C LEU A 170 8.07 13.09 -0.82
N GLY A 171 7.69 12.62 -2.01
CA GLY A 171 7.42 13.44 -3.17
C GLY A 171 8.68 14.09 -3.74
N GLY A 172 8.47 15.01 -4.68
CA GLY A 172 9.54 15.74 -5.36
C GLY A 172 9.61 15.46 -6.87
N GLN A 173 8.67 14.70 -7.41
CA GLN A 173 8.57 14.53 -8.86
C GLN A 173 7.95 15.76 -9.53
N ILE A 174 8.42 16.05 -10.74
CA ILE A 174 7.88 17.11 -11.59
C ILE A 174 6.38 16.88 -11.78
N GLY A 175 5.58 17.85 -11.33
CA GLY A 175 4.11 17.82 -11.40
C GLY A 175 3.40 17.54 -10.09
N GLU A 176 4.06 17.05 -9.03
CA GLU A 176 3.43 16.75 -7.73
C GLU A 176 3.14 17.97 -6.83
N GLU A 177 3.35 19.19 -7.33
CA GLU A 177 3.31 20.48 -6.60
C GLU A 177 2.09 20.69 -5.68
N PHE A 178 0.95 20.03 -5.93
CA PHE A 178 -0.27 20.16 -5.13
C PHE A 178 -0.47 19.08 -4.04
N ALA A 179 0.27 17.97 -4.04
CA ALA A 179 0.05 16.85 -3.11
C ALA A 179 1.12 16.69 -2.02
N ILE A 180 2.28 17.36 -2.17
CA ILE A 180 3.47 17.16 -1.33
C ILE A 180 3.25 17.58 0.13
N GLN A 181 2.37 18.55 0.39
CA GLN A 181 2.08 18.96 1.77
C GLN A 181 1.66 17.75 2.61
N ARG A 182 0.72 16.92 2.16
CA ARG A 182 0.20 15.78 2.94
C ARG A 182 1.25 14.70 3.28
N PHE A 183 2.37 14.67 2.55
CA PHE A 183 3.44 13.68 2.68
C PHE A 183 4.80 14.27 3.10
N SER A 184 4.88 15.58 3.37
CA SER A 184 6.09 16.22 3.89
C SER A 184 6.35 15.76 5.33
N LEU A 185 7.06 14.64 5.46
CA LEU A 185 7.46 14.02 6.72
C LEU A 185 8.66 14.72 7.39
N GLY A 186 9.02 15.93 6.97
CA GLY A 186 10.23 16.65 7.39
C GLY A 186 11.20 16.86 6.23
N GLN A 187 12.44 17.23 6.53
CA GLN A 187 13.49 17.26 5.51
C GLN A 187 13.82 15.82 5.08
N PRO A 188 14.07 15.54 3.78
CA PRO A 188 14.34 14.18 3.30
C PRO A 188 15.44 13.44 4.08
N GLU A 189 16.49 14.15 4.50
CA GLU A 189 17.59 13.60 5.30
C GLU A 189 17.13 13.14 6.70
N GLU A 190 16.29 13.94 7.38
CA GLU A 190 15.74 13.57 8.70
C GLU A 190 14.87 12.31 8.60
N VAL A 191 14.09 12.20 7.52
CA VAL A 191 13.24 11.02 7.28
C VAL A 191 14.08 9.78 6.97
N LEU A 192 15.17 9.94 6.23
CA LEU A 192 16.12 8.85 5.97
C LEU A 192 16.82 8.38 7.24
N ASP A 193 17.28 9.30 8.09
CA ASP A 193 17.91 8.97 9.37
C ASP A 193 16.95 8.21 10.30
N LEU A 194 15.69 8.66 10.35
CA LEU A 194 14.64 7.95 11.07
C LEU A 194 14.39 6.56 10.47
N ALA A 195 14.34 6.44 9.14
CA ALA A 195 14.19 5.16 8.45
C ALA A 195 15.34 4.20 8.78
N LEU A 196 16.57 4.72 8.85
CA LEU A 196 17.77 3.95 9.16
C LEU A 196 17.76 3.42 10.59
N GLY A 197 17.49 4.29 11.57
CA GLY A 197 17.35 3.86 12.97
C GLY A 197 16.25 2.81 13.14
N CYS A 198 15.15 2.97 12.39
CA CYS A 198 14.03 2.04 12.41
C CYS A 198 14.38 0.68 11.77
N ALA A 199 15.04 0.68 10.61
CA ALA A 199 15.51 -0.52 9.95
C ALA A 199 16.50 -1.31 10.83
N ALA A 200 17.44 -0.62 11.46
CA ALA A 200 18.38 -1.25 12.39
C ALA A 200 17.67 -1.92 13.58
N GLY A 201 16.68 -1.24 14.18
CA GLY A 201 15.86 -1.81 15.26
C GLY A 201 15.09 -3.06 14.83
N LEU A 202 14.46 -3.01 13.65
CA LEU A 202 13.75 -4.14 13.05
C LEU A 202 14.64 -5.36 12.85
N VAL A 203 15.85 -5.17 12.31
CA VAL A 203 16.83 -6.25 12.12
C VAL A 203 17.21 -6.90 13.45
N GLU A 204 17.50 -6.10 14.47
CA GLU A 204 17.91 -6.64 15.77
C GLU A 204 16.77 -7.40 16.47
N ASP A 205 15.52 -6.92 16.35
CA ASP A 205 14.37 -7.61 16.91
C ASP A 205 14.06 -8.92 16.18
N ASP A 206 14.21 -8.96 14.86
CA ASP A 206 14.04 -10.20 14.11
C ASP A 206 15.16 -11.21 14.42
N LYS A 207 16.44 -10.77 14.53
CA LYS A 207 17.53 -11.63 15.00
C LYS A 207 17.22 -12.22 16.38
N ARG A 208 16.73 -11.40 17.31
CA ARG A 208 16.33 -11.84 18.66
C ARG A 208 15.21 -12.89 18.59
N ARG A 209 14.20 -12.66 17.75
CA ARG A 209 13.09 -13.59 17.52
C ARG A 209 13.60 -14.93 16.99
N LEU A 210 14.47 -14.91 15.98
CA LEU A 210 15.07 -16.11 15.41
C LEU A 210 15.91 -16.89 16.45
N ARG A 211 16.73 -16.20 17.25
CA ARG A 211 17.50 -16.86 18.34
C ARG A 211 16.58 -17.53 19.36
N ASN A 212 15.50 -16.86 19.76
CA ASN A 212 14.51 -17.41 20.68
C ASN A 212 13.79 -18.63 20.07
N ALA A 213 13.40 -18.55 18.80
CA ALA A 213 12.78 -19.66 18.08
C ALA A 213 13.73 -20.85 17.93
N ALA A 214 15.01 -20.60 17.62
CA ALA A 214 16.03 -21.64 17.54
C ALA A 214 16.26 -22.31 18.91
N ALA A 215 16.33 -21.52 19.99
CA ALA A 215 16.45 -22.03 21.35
C ALA A 215 15.24 -22.89 21.74
N ALA A 216 14.02 -22.45 21.42
CA ALA A 216 12.80 -23.23 21.67
C ALA A 216 12.76 -24.53 20.83
N ALA A 217 13.17 -24.47 19.56
CA ALA A 217 13.24 -25.64 18.69
C ALA A 217 14.31 -26.64 19.16
N ALA A 218 15.44 -26.20 19.70
CA ALA A 218 16.49 -27.07 20.25
C ALA A 218 16.00 -27.95 21.41
N VAL A 219 15.01 -27.48 22.16
CA VAL A 219 14.39 -28.25 23.25
C VAL A 219 13.49 -29.37 22.71
N LEU A 220 12.83 -29.15 21.58
CA LEU A 220 11.78 -30.04 21.06
C LEU A 220 12.26 -30.96 19.92
N ALA A 221 13.18 -30.49 19.07
CA ALA A 221 13.64 -31.16 17.86
C ALA A 221 15.05 -30.67 17.46
N PRO A 222 16.12 -31.36 17.89
CA PRO A 222 17.51 -30.94 17.66
C PRO A 222 17.89 -30.71 16.18
N THR A 223 17.24 -31.43 15.26
CA THR A 223 17.45 -31.27 13.81
C THR A 223 16.79 -30.01 13.24
N GLN A 224 15.64 -29.60 13.76
CA GLN A 224 14.99 -28.33 13.38
C GLN A 224 15.74 -27.12 13.93
N ALA A 225 16.43 -27.30 15.07
CA ALA A 225 17.28 -26.27 15.66
C ALA A 225 18.46 -25.89 14.76
N ALA A 226 19.02 -26.84 14.01
CA ALA A 226 20.11 -26.54 13.07
C ALA A 226 19.69 -25.62 11.92
N ALA A 227 18.48 -25.83 11.36
CA ALA A 227 17.94 -24.95 10.32
C ALA A 227 17.60 -23.56 10.87
N ALA A 228 17.04 -23.48 12.08
CA ALA A 228 16.78 -22.21 12.75
C ALA A 228 18.08 -21.45 13.07
N LEU A 229 19.13 -22.16 13.49
CA LEU A 229 20.45 -21.59 13.76
C LEU A 229 21.14 -21.11 12.48
N ALA A 230 21.04 -21.86 11.38
CA ALA A 230 21.55 -21.42 10.08
C ALA A 230 20.87 -20.13 9.61
N ALA A 231 19.54 -20.02 9.78
CA ALA A 231 18.80 -18.80 9.48
C ALA A 231 19.21 -17.61 10.38
N VAL A 232 19.57 -17.86 11.66
CA VAL A 232 20.16 -16.85 12.54
C VAL A 232 21.52 -16.40 11.99
N THR A 233 22.41 -17.32 11.67
CA THR A 233 23.76 -17.00 11.17
C THR A 233 23.72 -16.23 9.85
N GLU A 234 22.82 -16.59 8.95
CA GLU A 234 22.58 -15.84 7.71
C GLU A 234 22.00 -14.45 7.98
N SER A 235 21.05 -14.31 8.92
CA SER A 235 20.53 -13.01 9.35
C SER A 235 21.53 -12.17 10.16
N GLU A 236 22.55 -12.79 10.77
CA GLU A 236 23.64 -12.12 11.48
C GLU A 236 24.69 -11.55 10.51
N SER A 237 24.77 -12.09 9.30
CA SER A 237 25.49 -11.46 8.20
C SER A 237 24.79 -10.15 7.78
N HIS A 238 25.56 -9.19 7.27
CA HIS A 238 25.09 -7.83 7.00
C HIS A 238 23.87 -7.83 6.05
N MET A 239 22.68 -7.61 6.60
CA MET A 239 21.44 -7.54 5.84
C MET A 239 21.44 -6.27 4.98
N PRO A 240 21.33 -6.39 3.63
CA PRO A 240 21.28 -5.21 2.77
C PRO A 240 20.08 -4.31 3.10
N HIS A 241 20.28 -3.01 2.99
CA HIS A 241 19.25 -2.00 3.22
C HIS A 241 18.86 -1.39 1.88
N VAL A 242 17.72 -1.79 1.32
CA VAL A 242 17.24 -1.33 0.02
C VAL A 242 16.29 -0.14 0.21
N LEU A 243 16.62 1.01 -0.37
CA LEU A 243 15.78 2.21 -0.36
C LEU A 243 14.99 2.32 -1.65
N LEU A 244 13.67 2.49 -1.51
CA LEU A 244 12.73 2.85 -2.56
C LEU A 244 12.12 4.20 -2.21
N THR A 245 12.25 5.20 -3.08
CA THR A 245 11.78 6.56 -2.80
C THR A 245 11.39 7.27 -4.09
N ASP A 246 10.30 8.05 -4.01
CA ASP A 246 9.86 8.94 -5.08
C ASP A 246 10.62 10.28 -5.13
N ASN A 247 11.57 10.48 -4.21
CA ASN A 247 12.47 11.62 -4.21
C ASN A 247 13.74 11.34 -5.06
N ASP A 248 13.83 11.97 -6.23
CA ASP A 248 14.91 11.72 -7.19
C ASP A 248 16.29 12.11 -6.66
N GLU A 249 16.40 13.21 -5.90
CA GLU A 249 17.66 13.65 -5.30
C GLU A 249 18.19 12.63 -4.29
N LEU A 250 17.32 12.18 -3.37
CA LEU A 250 17.67 11.17 -2.38
C LEU A 250 18.09 9.85 -3.04
N ARG A 251 17.35 9.42 -4.08
CA ARG A 251 17.70 8.21 -4.85
C ARG A 251 19.08 8.34 -5.48
N GLN A 252 19.37 9.46 -6.15
CA GLN A 252 20.68 9.71 -6.78
C GLN A 252 21.83 9.66 -5.75
N ARG A 253 21.67 10.29 -4.58
CA ARG A 253 22.69 10.28 -3.52
C ARG A 253 22.94 8.88 -2.97
N VAL A 254 21.89 8.07 -2.78
CA VAL A 254 22.04 6.66 -2.38
C VAL A 254 22.73 5.85 -3.46
N SER A 255 22.34 5.98 -4.73
CA SER A 255 22.98 5.27 -5.85
C SER A 255 24.44 5.68 -6.04
N ALA A 256 24.80 6.92 -5.71
CA ALA A 256 26.19 7.41 -5.69
C ALA A 256 27.01 6.89 -4.49
N GLY A 257 26.39 6.17 -3.55
CA GLY A 257 27.05 5.64 -2.36
C GLY A 257 27.30 6.68 -1.26
N GLU A 258 26.65 7.85 -1.33
CA GLU A 258 26.85 8.94 -0.35
C GLU A 258 26.17 8.67 1.00
N LEU A 259 25.19 7.76 1.02
CA LEU A 259 24.29 7.55 2.15
C LEU A 259 24.26 6.07 2.61
N PRO A 260 25.40 5.51 3.07
CA PRO A 260 25.45 4.14 3.59
C PRO A 260 24.59 3.99 4.86
N PRO A 261 24.02 2.80 5.13
CA PRO A 261 24.19 1.53 4.41
C PRO A 261 23.17 1.32 3.27
N TRP A 262 22.42 2.35 2.87
CA TRP A 262 21.39 2.22 1.87
C TRP A 262 21.97 1.94 0.49
N VAL A 263 21.27 1.09 -0.26
CA VAL A 263 21.42 0.90 -1.71
C VAL A 263 20.07 1.14 -2.37
N SER A 264 20.04 1.64 -3.60
CA SER A 264 18.79 1.89 -4.32
C SER A 264 18.95 1.45 -5.77
N PRO A 265 18.03 0.61 -6.28
CA PRO A 265 18.06 0.25 -7.69
C PRO A 265 17.72 1.49 -8.53
N GLU A 266 18.24 1.56 -9.77
CA GLU A 266 17.94 2.65 -10.71
C GLU A 266 16.54 2.48 -11.32
N LEU A 267 15.53 2.37 -10.47
CA LEU A 267 14.13 2.34 -10.84
C LEU A 267 13.59 3.75 -10.76
N HIS A 268 12.89 4.18 -11.81
CA HIS A 268 12.18 5.44 -11.78
C HIS A 268 10.76 5.14 -11.27
N PRO A 269 10.41 5.61 -10.06
CA PRO A 269 9.06 5.48 -9.56
C PRO A 269 8.18 6.25 -10.52
N LEU A 270 7.39 5.53 -11.29
CA LEU A 270 6.37 6.15 -12.11
C LEU A 270 5.20 6.43 -11.16
N HIS A 271 5.09 7.66 -10.65
CA HIS A 271 3.78 8.18 -10.28
C HIS A 271 3.02 8.24 -11.58
N ILE A 272 2.29 7.17 -11.89
CA ILE A 272 1.56 7.07 -13.14
C ILE A 272 0.44 8.11 -13.05
N ARG A 273 0.73 9.35 -13.45
CA ARG A 273 -0.30 10.29 -13.85
C ARG A 273 -0.87 9.72 -15.12
N LEU A 274 -2.04 9.13 -14.95
CA LEU A 274 -2.84 8.51 -15.98
C LEU A 274 -3.48 9.60 -16.84
N THR A 275 -2.66 10.48 -17.40
CA THR A 275 -3.04 11.10 -18.66
C THR A 275 -3.26 9.94 -19.62
N LYS A 276 -4.53 9.74 -20.00
CA LYS A 276 -4.93 8.90 -21.12
C LYS A 276 -3.84 9.02 -22.18
N LEU A 277 -3.21 7.90 -22.51
CA LEU A 277 -2.41 7.82 -23.73
C LEU A 277 -3.29 8.40 -24.84
N PRO A 278 -2.80 9.37 -25.63
CA PRO A 278 -3.60 9.95 -26.70
C PRO A 278 -4.12 8.80 -27.57
N SER A 279 -5.42 8.55 -27.49
CA SER A 279 -6.11 7.36 -28.01
C SER A 279 -6.20 7.34 -29.55
N ASN A 280 -5.28 8.03 -30.23
CA ASN A 280 -5.34 8.29 -31.66
C ASN A 280 -4.23 7.57 -32.46
N SER A 281 -3.30 6.84 -31.83
CA SER A 281 -2.38 6.01 -32.59
C SER A 281 -2.99 4.63 -32.84
N SER A 282 -3.39 4.40 -34.08
CA SER A 282 -3.72 3.08 -34.65
C SER A 282 -2.52 2.09 -34.67
N ASN A 283 -1.43 2.40 -33.98
CA ASN A 283 -0.21 1.61 -33.92
C ASN A 283 -0.13 0.84 -32.59
N ARG A 284 -0.83 -0.30 -32.50
CA ARG A 284 -0.70 -1.29 -31.41
C ARG A 284 0.72 -1.86 -31.22
N HIS A 285 1.67 -1.51 -32.09
CA HIS A 285 3.05 -2.01 -32.02
C HIS A 285 3.90 -1.37 -30.91
N ASP A 286 3.42 -0.31 -30.24
CA ASP A 286 4.15 0.34 -29.13
C ASP A 286 3.67 -0.12 -27.72
N ASP A 287 2.68 -1.02 -27.66
CA ASP A 287 2.11 -1.48 -26.40
C ASP A 287 3.12 -2.28 -25.56
N SER A 288 4.05 -3.01 -26.20
CA SER A 288 5.04 -3.82 -25.47
C SER A 288 6.08 -2.98 -24.73
N ALA A 289 6.53 -1.86 -25.33
CA ALA A 289 7.52 -0.98 -24.68
C ALA A 289 6.91 -0.31 -23.45
N LEU A 290 5.66 0.13 -23.56
CA LEU A 290 4.89 0.69 -22.47
C LEU A 290 4.65 -0.34 -21.35
N VAL A 291 4.18 -1.55 -21.70
CA VAL A 291 3.99 -2.65 -20.74
C VAL A 291 5.30 -2.95 -20.01
N ASN A 292 6.42 -3.07 -20.74
CA ASN A 292 7.72 -3.32 -20.14
C ASN A 292 8.16 -2.18 -19.20
N ALA A 293 7.95 -0.91 -19.58
CA ALA A 293 8.25 0.23 -18.71
C ALA A 293 7.44 0.17 -17.40
N HIS A 294 6.14 -0.15 -17.49
CA HIS A 294 5.31 -0.29 -16.29
C HIS A 294 5.66 -1.50 -15.44
N VAL A 295 6.00 -2.64 -16.04
CA VAL A 295 6.46 -3.84 -15.32
C VAL A 295 7.75 -3.53 -14.56
N THR A 296 8.70 -2.87 -15.20
CA THR A 296 9.96 -2.45 -14.57
C THR A 296 9.69 -1.49 -13.41
N SER A 297 8.79 -0.52 -13.55
CA SER A 297 8.43 0.38 -12.44
C SER A 297 7.71 -0.31 -11.28
N LEU A 298 7.12 -1.49 -11.49
CA LEU A 298 6.56 -2.29 -10.40
C LEU A 298 7.56 -3.24 -9.76
N ALA A 299 8.82 -3.26 -10.22
CA ALA A 299 9.87 -3.99 -9.51
C ALA A 299 10.00 -3.49 -8.06
N ASP A 300 9.81 -2.19 -7.79
CA ASP A 300 9.74 -1.60 -6.44
C ASP A 300 8.70 -2.31 -5.56
N PHE A 301 7.52 -2.60 -6.13
CA PHE A 301 6.46 -3.30 -5.40
C PHE A 301 6.92 -4.72 -5.04
N GLY A 302 7.51 -5.44 -6.00
CA GLY A 302 8.03 -6.77 -5.75
C GLY A 302 9.19 -6.80 -4.74
N ILE A 303 10.05 -5.77 -4.74
CA ILE A 303 11.11 -5.59 -3.73
C ILE A 303 10.49 -5.48 -2.33
N LEU A 304 9.43 -4.70 -2.14
CA LEU A 304 8.76 -4.61 -0.84
C LEU A 304 8.07 -5.91 -0.43
N VAL A 305 7.42 -6.58 -1.37
CA VAL A 305 6.72 -7.85 -1.14
C VAL A 305 7.70 -8.94 -0.70
N ARG A 306 8.92 -8.97 -1.25
CA ARG A 306 9.93 -10.00 -0.96
C ARG A 306 10.87 -9.64 0.19
N ALA A 307 10.83 -8.40 0.69
CA ALA A 307 11.67 -7.97 1.79
C ALA A 307 11.40 -8.79 3.05
N ARG A 308 12.45 -9.09 3.82
CA ARG A 308 12.29 -9.75 5.12
C ARG A 308 11.63 -8.82 6.10
N CYS A 309 12.08 -7.57 6.13
CA CYS A 309 11.51 -6.52 6.95
C CYS A 309 11.32 -5.24 6.16
N VAL A 310 10.30 -4.46 6.53
CA VAL A 310 9.94 -3.24 5.81
C VAL A 310 9.80 -2.02 6.72
N VAL A 311 10.30 -0.88 6.26
CA VAL A 311 10.04 0.45 6.83
C VAL A 311 9.20 1.23 5.85
N LEU A 312 7.98 1.59 6.22
CA LEU A 312 6.97 2.07 5.30
C LEU A 312 6.52 3.50 5.61
N SER A 313 6.48 4.35 4.60
CA SER A 313 5.69 5.57 4.61
C SER A 313 4.19 5.28 4.43
N PRO A 314 3.29 6.14 4.92
CA PRO A 314 1.84 5.98 4.80
C PRO A 314 1.37 6.11 3.35
N SER A 315 1.33 4.99 2.64
CA SER A 315 0.95 4.91 1.23
C SER A 315 0.17 3.62 0.97
N GLY A 316 -0.88 3.71 0.14
CA GLY A 316 -1.62 2.53 -0.31
C GLY A 316 -0.71 1.50 -1.02
N PHE A 317 0.34 1.97 -1.69
CA PHE A 317 1.35 1.10 -2.31
C PHE A 317 2.12 0.28 -1.26
N SER A 318 2.66 0.94 -0.22
CA SER A 318 3.36 0.32 0.89
C SER A 318 2.50 -0.73 1.60
N LEU A 319 1.26 -0.35 1.92
CA LEU A 319 0.31 -1.18 2.68
C LEU A 319 -0.01 -2.47 1.92
N GLN A 320 -0.22 -2.37 0.61
CA GLN A 320 -0.53 -3.53 -0.23
C GLN A 320 0.68 -4.46 -0.38
N ALA A 321 1.89 -3.90 -0.49
CA ALA A 321 3.11 -4.71 -0.50
C ALA A 321 3.29 -5.47 0.83
N GLN A 322 2.91 -4.86 1.95
CA GLN A 322 2.95 -5.49 3.25
C GLN A 322 1.95 -6.66 3.37
N LEU A 323 0.70 -6.43 2.97
CA LEU A 323 -0.34 -7.45 2.98
C LEU A 323 0.05 -8.68 2.14
N LEU A 324 0.65 -8.43 0.97
CA LEU A 324 1.06 -9.48 0.05
C LEU A 324 2.34 -10.21 0.50
N GLY A 325 3.32 -9.49 1.05
CA GLY A 325 4.64 -10.04 1.37
C GLY A 325 4.73 -10.84 2.67
N ASN A 326 3.81 -10.64 3.62
CA ASN A 326 3.83 -11.32 4.92
C ASN A 326 5.20 -11.21 5.63
N GLN A 327 5.76 -9.99 5.64
CA GLN A 327 7.10 -9.73 6.13
C GLN A 327 7.27 -10.14 7.58
N ALA A 328 8.48 -10.56 7.95
CA ALA A 328 8.82 -10.98 9.29
C ALA A 328 8.70 -9.84 10.31
N CYS A 329 8.99 -8.61 9.86
CA CYS A 329 8.85 -7.42 10.68
C CYS A 329 8.53 -6.19 9.83
N ALA A 330 7.81 -5.23 10.41
CA ALA A 330 7.39 -4.03 9.73
C ALA A 330 7.35 -2.86 10.72
N ALA A 331 7.71 -1.67 10.25
CA ALA A 331 7.53 -0.42 10.96
C ALA A 331 7.05 0.68 10.01
N THR A 332 6.36 1.70 10.55
CA THR A 332 5.95 2.87 9.75
C THR A 332 6.62 4.14 10.19
N ILE A 333 6.98 4.96 9.21
CA ILE A 333 7.44 6.32 9.45
C ILE A 333 6.22 7.23 9.56
N GLY A 334 6.09 7.86 10.73
CA GLY A 334 4.92 8.66 11.07
C GLY A 334 3.76 7.82 11.62
N ARG A 335 2.71 8.51 12.02
CA ARG A 335 1.50 7.88 12.55
C ARG A 335 0.52 7.60 11.42
N ASP A 336 0.45 6.35 10.99
CA ASP A 336 -0.69 5.84 10.22
C ASP A 336 -1.43 4.84 11.10
N ASP A 337 -2.43 5.32 11.83
CA ASP A 337 -3.31 4.48 12.64
C ASP A 337 -4.03 3.41 11.78
N ARG A 338 -3.99 3.55 10.45
CA ARG A 338 -4.53 2.63 9.44
C ARG A 338 -3.50 1.66 8.86
N SER A 339 -2.33 1.49 9.46
CA SER A 339 -1.36 0.47 9.00
C SER A 339 -1.33 -0.76 9.91
N GLY A 340 -1.73 -0.63 11.18
CA GLY A 340 -1.58 -1.68 12.19
C GLY A 340 -0.12 -2.04 12.48
N VAL A 341 0.79 -1.28 11.90
CA VAL A 341 2.22 -1.44 12.03
C VAL A 341 2.71 -0.52 13.14
N ALA A 342 3.67 -1.02 13.92
CA ALA A 342 4.27 -0.21 14.98
C ALA A 342 4.99 1.00 14.35
N PRO A 343 4.76 2.22 14.87
CA PRO A 343 5.49 3.39 14.40
C PRO A 343 6.98 3.27 14.78
N CYS A 344 7.86 3.79 13.93
CA CYS A 344 9.29 3.84 14.20
C CYS A 344 9.58 4.58 15.52
N PRO A 345 10.50 4.09 16.37
CA PRO A 345 10.92 4.80 17.57
C PRO A 345 11.41 6.22 17.22
N GLY A 346 10.97 7.22 17.97
CA GLY A 346 11.31 8.62 17.69
C GLY A 346 10.45 9.29 16.61
N SER A 347 9.60 8.55 15.90
CA SER A 347 8.54 9.19 15.11
C SER A 347 7.59 9.94 16.06
N VAL A 348 7.45 11.25 15.85
CA VAL A 348 6.64 12.10 16.74
C VAL A 348 5.18 11.66 16.65
N ARG A 349 4.55 11.40 17.81
CA ARG A 349 3.16 10.95 17.96
C ARG A 349 2.10 11.87 17.34
N ASP A 350 2.48 13.09 16.98
CA ASP A 350 1.55 14.15 16.64
C ASP A 350 2.14 15.16 15.64
N TRP A 351 2.28 14.75 14.38
CA TRP A 351 2.67 15.66 13.30
C TRP A 351 1.64 16.78 13.06
N SER A 352 0.40 16.65 13.57
CA SER A 352 -0.58 17.74 13.64
C SER A 352 -0.03 18.99 14.37
N TRP A 353 0.92 18.79 15.29
CA TRP A 353 1.62 19.86 16.00
C TRP A 353 2.66 20.58 15.14
N TRP A 354 3.29 19.87 14.20
CA TRP A 354 4.22 20.46 13.22
C TRP A 354 3.46 21.28 12.17
N TRP A 355 2.28 20.79 11.75
CA TRP A 355 1.32 21.52 10.91
C TRP A 355 0.94 22.88 11.49
N GLY A 356 0.67 22.94 12.80
CA GLY A 356 0.43 24.20 13.50
C GLY A 356 1.57 25.21 13.32
N ARG A 357 2.84 24.79 13.46
CA ARG A 357 4.00 25.68 13.34
C ARG A 357 4.33 26.10 11.91
N VAL A 358 4.19 25.21 10.93
CA VAL A 358 4.42 25.55 9.52
C VAL A 358 3.33 26.49 9.02
N TRP A 359 2.07 26.24 9.38
CA TRP A 359 0.97 27.14 9.03
C TRP A 359 1.14 28.52 9.70
N CYS A 360 1.61 28.57 10.96
CA CYS A 360 2.00 29.84 11.62
C CYS A 360 3.13 30.59 10.88
N ARG A 361 4.09 29.90 10.27
CA ARG A 361 5.19 30.54 9.52
C ARG A 361 4.78 31.01 8.12
N VAL A 362 3.96 30.23 7.43
CA VAL A 362 3.55 30.52 6.04
C VAL A 362 2.41 31.56 6.00
N ALA A 363 1.51 31.56 6.98
CA ALA A 363 0.38 32.49 7.01
C ALA A 363 0.73 33.90 7.52
N GLY A 364 1.98 34.17 7.95
CA GLY A 364 2.40 35.47 8.47
C GLY A 364 1.65 35.96 9.72
N GLY A 365 0.77 35.12 10.30
CA GLY A 365 -0.08 35.46 11.44
C GLY A 365 0.59 35.04 12.74
N GLY A 366 0.86 36.01 13.62
CA GLY A 366 1.34 35.77 14.96
C GLY A 366 0.41 34.82 15.72
N CYS A 367 0.87 33.60 15.96
CA CYS A 367 0.09 32.62 16.70
C CYS A 367 -0.04 33.06 18.16
N ALA A 368 -1.29 33.30 18.55
CA ALA A 368 -1.68 33.64 19.91
C ALA A 368 -1.16 32.56 20.88
N ARG A 369 -0.63 33.00 22.02
CA ARG A 369 -0.26 32.13 23.14
C ARG A 369 -1.45 31.24 23.50
N GLU A 370 -1.18 29.95 23.69
CA GLU A 370 -2.15 28.95 24.11
C GLU A 370 -3.03 29.44 25.28
N PRO A 371 -4.32 29.06 25.32
CA PRO A 371 -5.10 29.18 26.54
C PRO A 371 -4.47 28.27 27.60
N ARG A 372 -4.02 28.86 28.70
CA ARG A 372 -3.63 28.14 29.92
C ARG A 372 -4.72 27.12 30.26
N SER A 373 -4.30 25.88 30.45
CA SER A 373 -5.15 24.77 30.90
C SER A 373 -5.99 25.19 32.11
N SER A 374 -7.31 25.20 31.96
CA SER A 374 -8.27 25.32 33.06
C SER A 374 -8.34 23.98 33.82
N ARG A 375 -7.30 23.71 34.62
CA ARG A 375 -7.37 22.78 35.75
C ARG A 375 -7.27 23.59 37.05
N GLN A 376 -8.32 24.34 37.37
CA GLN A 376 -8.62 24.82 38.72
C GLN A 376 -9.98 25.55 38.72
N ALA A 377 -11.06 24.82 38.94
CA ALA A 377 -12.33 25.36 39.44
C ALA A 377 -13.25 24.20 39.88
N ALA A 378 -12.87 23.52 40.95
CA ALA A 378 -13.78 22.65 41.70
C ALA A 378 -13.36 22.60 43.18
N ARG A 379 -13.23 23.78 43.80
CA ARG A 379 -13.23 23.95 45.26
C ARG A 379 -13.77 25.33 45.60
N GLY A 380 -14.84 25.37 46.39
CA GLY A 380 -15.30 26.58 47.07
C GLY A 380 -16.70 27.04 46.68
N ALA A 381 -17.72 26.37 47.20
CA ALA A 381 -19.00 27.01 47.48
C ALA A 381 -19.45 26.57 48.88
N HIS A 382 -19.02 27.35 49.87
CA HIS A 382 -19.65 27.41 51.19
C HIS A 382 -20.30 28.79 51.28
N GLU A 383 -21.59 28.80 51.62
CA GLU A 383 -22.21 29.72 52.59
C GLU A 383 -22.20 31.24 52.35
N GLN A 384 -23.40 31.81 52.12
CA GLN A 384 -24.14 32.68 53.06
C GLN A 384 -25.11 33.62 52.33
N GLY A 385 -26.29 33.80 52.90
CA GLY A 385 -27.12 34.97 52.60
C GLY A 385 -28.61 34.76 52.81
N HIS A 386 -29.06 35.01 54.05
CA HIS A 386 -30.34 35.59 54.51
C HIS A 386 -31.64 35.39 53.72
#